data_AF-A0A2E3URD6-F1
#
_entry.id   AF-A0A2E3URD6-F1
#
_cell.length_a   1.000
_cell.length_b   1.000
_cell.length_c   1.000
_cell.angle_alpha   90.00
_cell.angle_beta   90.00
_cell.angle_gamma   90.00
#
_symmetry.space_group_name_H-M   'P 1'
#
loop_
_entity.id
_entity.type
_entity.pdbx_description
1 polymer ?
#
loop_
_entity_poly.entity_id
_entity_poly.type
_entity_poly.pdbx_seq_one_letter_code
_entity_poly.pdbx_strand_id
1 'polypeptide(L)'
;MFKKFTVIMIVSAVAGTAQADSQRINYETPSSSLEETAGFFSGAALGAAAGGPPGAILGAAIGAFVGDGWNSKGQVADLRTDLYQSRLQLTALQEQLSLTQREHQLAKQELEGLKSDGPRVLSTFLDTQPDQSCCDNTVLSIHFRTGSSTIETHYEEQLESLVDIATQMPRMNLEITGYADRNGNTEKNLMLSRRRSESVKQFFRNNGIENTSITTSAYGEARPLEVNQNFETDFFDRRVVVKLQDGSKRYLTRNPDRE
;
A
#
# COMPACT_ATOMS: atom_id res chain seq x y z
N MET A 1 27.58 17.47 -18.27
CA MET A 1 26.50 16.72 -18.95
C MET A 1 25.19 17.07 -18.23
N PHE A 2 24.58 18.19 -18.60
CA PHE A 2 23.41 18.76 -17.92
C PHE A 2 22.22 18.75 -18.88
N LYS A 3 21.16 18.01 -18.58
CA LYS A 3 19.85 18.15 -19.26
C LYS A 3 18.97 19.05 -18.41
N LYS A 4 18.60 20.21 -18.96
CA LYS A 4 17.56 21.11 -18.47
C LYS A 4 16.39 21.15 -19.45
N PHE A 5 15.24 21.51 -18.89
CA PHE A 5 14.05 22.11 -19.50
C PHE A 5 12.94 21.20 -20.08
N THR A 6 11.92 21.04 -19.23
CA THR A 6 10.48 21.15 -19.49
C THR A 6 10.09 22.16 -20.58
N VAL A 7 9.02 21.91 -21.33
CA VAL A 7 7.88 22.82 -21.58
C VAL A 7 6.81 22.14 -22.45
N ILE A 8 5.56 22.32 -22.00
CA ILE A 8 4.27 21.95 -22.59
C ILE A 8 4.03 22.71 -23.91
N MET A 9 3.41 22.08 -24.91
CA MET A 9 2.73 22.81 -25.99
C MET A 9 1.42 22.15 -26.41
N ILE A 10 0.35 22.86 -26.08
CA ILE A 10 -1.03 22.70 -26.51
C ILE A 10 -1.11 23.03 -28.00
N VAL A 11 -1.75 22.19 -28.82
CA VAL A 11 -2.08 22.55 -30.20
C VAL A 11 -3.58 22.72 -30.32
N SER A 12 -3.97 24.00 -30.30
CA SER A 12 -5.29 24.53 -30.59
C SER A 12 -5.62 24.42 -32.08
N ALA A 13 -6.90 24.22 -32.37
CA ALA A 13 -7.48 24.27 -33.71
C ALA A 13 -7.41 25.68 -34.33
N VAL A 14 -7.08 25.76 -35.63
CA VAL A 14 -7.43 26.90 -36.49
C VAL A 14 -7.84 26.38 -37.87
N ALA A 15 -9.02 26.82 -38.30
CA ALA A 15 -9.62 26.54 -39.60
C ALA A 15 -8.86 27.22 -40.74
N GLY A 16 -8.66 26.50 -41.84
CA GLY A 16 -8.19 27.03 -43.12
C GLY A 16 -9.19 26.69 -44.22
N THR A 17 -9.81 27.73 -44.79
CA THR A 17 -10.68 27.63 -45.96
C THR A 17 -9.85 27.36 -47.21
N ALA A 18 -10.05 26.20 -47.84
CA ALA A 18 -9.56 25.95 -49.18
C ALA A 18 -10.75 25.99 -50.14
N GLN A 19 -10.80 27.04 -50.98
CA GLN A 19 -11.63 27.05 -52.17
C GLN A 19 -11.04 26.06 -53.17
N ALA A 20 -11.87 25.15 -53.68
CA ALA A 20 -11.56 24.39 -54.88
C ALA A 20 -12.75 24.49 -55.83
N ASP A 21 -12.37 24.87 -57.04
CA ASP A 21 -13.14 25.34 -58.17
C ASP A 21 -14.16 24.30 -58.69
N SER A 22 -15.34 24.79 -59.05
CA SER A 22 -16.44 23.96 -59.55
C SER A 22 -16.31 23.75 -61.04
N GLN A 23 -15.69 22.64 -61.46
CA GLN A 23 -15.87 22.12 -62.81
C GLN A 23 -16.76 20.87 -62.78
N ARG A 24 -17.92 21.01 -63.43
CA ARG A 24 -18.90 19.94 -63.63
C ARG A 24 -18.25 18.81 -64.41
N ILE A 25 -18.17 17.63 -63.80
CA ILE A 25 -17.93 16.38 -64.53
C ILE A 25 -19.12 15.46 -64.30
N ASN A 26 -19.87 15.27 -65.37
CA ASN A 26 -20.87 14.22 -65.51
C ASN A 26 -20.13 12.87 -65.51
N TYR A 27 -20.52 11.95 -64.62
CA TYR A 27 -20.23 10.54 -64.80
C TYR A 27 -21.55 9.78 -64.83
N GLU A 28 -21.98 9.46 -66.05
CA GLU A 28 -22.91 8.36 -66.31
C GLU A 28 -22.31 7.07 -65.76
N THR A 29 -23.13 6.31 -65.05
CA THR A 29 -22.78 5.04 -64.43
C THR A 29 -23.08 3.89 -65.39
N PRO A 30 -22.13 3.00 -65.69
CA PRO A 30 -22.44 1.67 -66.19
C PRO A 30 -22.46 0.70 -65.00
N SER A 31 -23.62 0.09 -64.79
CA SER A 31 -23.84 -1.04 -63.90
C SER A 31 -23.07 -2.27 -64.39
N SER A 32 -22.16 -2.79 -63.56
CA SER A 32 -21.75 -4.18 -63.63
C SER A 32 -21.41 -4.69 -62.23
N SER A 33 -21.89 -5.91 -61.97
CA SER A 33 -21.97 -6.65 -60.73
C SER A 33 -20.62 -6.96 -60.09
N LEU A 34 -20.36 -6.39 -58.90
CA LEU A 34 -19.40 -6.87 -57.90
C LEU A 34 -19.90 -6.44 -56.51
N GLU A 35 -20.87 -7.18 -55.97
CA GLU A 35 -21.22 -7.15 -54.54
C GLU A 35 -20.14 -7.91 -53.76
N GLU A 36 -19.28 -7.17 -53.06
CA GLU A 36 -18.62 -7.53 -51.80
C GLU A 36 -17.61 -6.46 -51.36
N THR A 37 -17.27 -5.51 -52.23
CA THR A 37 -16.22 -4.50 -51.94
C THR A 37 -16.53 -3.09 -52.47
N ALA A 38 -17.82 -2.82 -52.74
CA ALA A 38 -18.26 -1.59 -53.40
C ALA A 38 -17.80 -0.31 -52.67
N GLY A 39 -17.79 -0.30 -51.33
CA GLY A 39 -17.34 0.84 -50.52
C GLY A 39 -15.82 1.07 -50.59
N PHE A 40 -15.02 0.00 -50.54
CA PHE A 40 -13.56 0.09 -50.64
C PHE A 40 -13.12 0.72 -51.96
N PHE A 41 -13.63 0.22 -53.08
CA PHE A 41 -13.22 0.70 -54.40
C PHE A 41 -13.73 2.10 -54.72
N SER A 42 -14.96 2.44 -54.30
CA SER A 42 -15.49 3.80 -54.45
C SER A 42 -14.74 4.81 -53.57
N GLY A 43 -14.45 4.46 -52.32
CA GLY A 43 -13.63 5.29 -51.44
C GLY A 43 -12.20 5.47 -51.95
N ALA A 44 -11.59 4.40 -52.49
CA ALA A 44 -10.24 4.45 -53.06
C ALA A 44 -10.17 5.40 -54.26
N ALA A 45 -11.13 5.29 -55.18
CA ALA A 45 -11.17 6.13 -56.38
C ALA A 45 -11.32 7.62 -56.03
N LEU A 46 -12.20 7.94 -55.09
CA LEU A 46 -12.40 9.32 -54.61
C LEU A 46 -11.13 9.86 -53.91
N GLY A 47 -10.50 9.06 -53.06
CA GLY A 47 -9.24 9.43 -52.40
C GLY A 47 -8.08 9.62 -53.38
N ALA A 48 -8.02 8.80 -54.43
CA ALA A 48 -7.02 8.90 -55.48
C ALA A 48 -7.20 10.18 -56.31
N ALA A 49 -8.44 10.51 -56.67
CA ALA A 49 -8.75 11.72 -57.43
C ALA A 49 -8.37 12.99 -56.65
N ALA A 50 -8.54 12.99 -55.33
CA ALA A 50 -8.24 14.14 -54.49
C ALA A 50 -6.75 14.28 -54.12
N GLY A 51 -6.00 13.17 -54.00
CA GLY A 51 -4.66 13.18 -53.40
C GLY A 51 -3.63 12.21 -54.01
N GLY A 52 -3.91 11.59 -55.16
CA GLY A 52 -3.01 10.63 -55.80
C GLY A 52 -2.87 9.30 -55.05
N PRO A 53 -1.79 8.52 -55.29
CA PRO A 53 -1.65 7.17 -54.74
C PRO A 53 -1.76 7.07 -53.21
N PRO A 54 -1.21 7.99 -52.39
CA PRO A 54 -1.39 7.94 -50.94
C PRO A 54 -2.85 8.20 -50.50
N GLY A 55 -3.55 9.11 -51.18
CA GLY A 55 -4.95 9.43 -50.89
C GLY A 55 -5.89 8.27 -51.20
N ALA A 56 -5.55 7.44 -52.19
CA ALA A 56 -6.31 6.24 -52.54
C ALA A 56 -6.39 5.25 -51.38
N ILE A 57 -5.27 5.01 -50.68
CA ILE A 57 -5.22 4.04 -49.57
C ILE A 57 -6.12 4.50 -48.41
N LEU A 58 -6.05 5.79 -48.08
CA LEU A 58 -6.85 6.37 -47.00
C LEU A 58 -8.35 6.36 -47.35
N GLY A 59 -8.68 6.73 -48.59
CA GLY A 59 -10.05 6.68 -49.10
C GLY A 59 -10.61 5.26 -49.11
N ALA A 60 -9.80 4.27 -49.44
CA ALA A 60 -10.21 2.87 -49.45
C ALA A 60 -10.52 2.35 -48.04
N ALA A 61 -9.72 2.74 -47.04
CA ALA A 61 -9.94 2.35 -45.65
C ALA A 61 -11.25 2.91 -45.08
N ILE A 62 -11.54 4.19 -45.37
CA ILE A 62 -12.80 4.82 -44.96
C ILE A 62 -13.97 4.20 -45.74
N GLY A 63 -13.77 3.97 -47.03
CA GLY A 63 -14.74 3.34 -47.92
C GLY A 63 -15.11 1.92 -47.49
N ALA A 64 -14.17 1.12 -46.97
CA ALA A 64 -14.45 -0.20 -46.41
C ALA A 64 -15.36 -0.11 -45.18
N PHE A 65 -15.07 0.82 -44.26
CA PHE A 65 -15.87 1.02 -43.05
C PHE A 65 -17.32 1.44 -43.35
N VAL A 66 -17.53 2.24 -44.40
CA VAL A 66 -18.88 2.70 -44.81
C VAL A 66 -19.56 1.68 -45.74
N GLY A 67 -18.77 0.95 -46.52
CA GLY A 67 -19.21 -0.11 -47.44
C GLY A 67 -19.81 -1.32 -46.74
N ASP A 68 -19.33 -1.63 -45.54
CA ASP A 68 -19.94 -2.64 -44.64
C ASP A 68 -21.24 -2.12 -43.99
N GLY A 69 -21.92 -1.21 -44.68
CA GLY A 69 -23.11 -0.54 -44.24
C GLY A 69 -24.38 -1.37 -44.44
N TRP A 70 -24.84 -1.96 -43.34
CA TRP A 70 -26.26 -2.14 -42.98
C TRP A 70 -27.02 -3.33 -43.57
N ASN A 71 -26.84 -4.50 -42.95
CA ASN A 71 -27.97 -5.42 -42.72
C ASN A 71 -28.03 -5.96 -41.28
N SER A 72 -28.17 -5.07 -40.29
CA SER A 72 -28.49 -5.47 -38.91
C SER A 72 -29.52 -4.52 -38.31
N LYS A 73 -30.80 -4.73 -38.68
CA LYS A 73 -31.94 -4.13 -37.98
C LYS A 73 -32.20 -4.79 -36.59
N GLY A 74 -31.37 -5.74 -36.16
CA GLY A 74 -31.53 -6.46 -34.89
C GLY A 74 -30.74 -5.90 -33.70
N GLN A 75 -29.52 -5.37 -33.90
CA GLN A 75 -28.62 -5.04 -32.77
C GLN A 75 -28.87 -3.67 -32.12
N VAL A 76 -29.66 -2.78 -32.74
CA VAL A 76 -30.01 -1.48 -32.15
C VAL A 76 -31.02 -1.64 -31.00
N ALA A 77 -31.80 -2.72 -31.00
CA ALA A 77 -32.69 -3.07 -29.89
C ALA A 77 -31.86 -3.55 -28.68
N ASP A 78 -30.93 -4.49 -28.92
CA ASP A 78 -30.11 -5.09 -27.87
C ASP A 78 -29.16 -4.07 -27.21
N LEU A 79 -28.58 -3.15 -28.00
CA LEU A 79 -27.71 -2.12 -27.44
C LEU A 79 -28.48 -1.09 -26.59
N ARG A 80 -29.76 -0.82 -26.92
CA ARG A 80 -30.62 0.05 -26.10
C ARG A 80 -31.02 -0.64 -24.81
N THR A 81 -31.28 -1.94 -24.84
CA THR A 81 -31.58 -2.72 -23.64
C THR A 81 -30.36 -2.82 -22.73
N ASP A 82 -29.16 -3.02 -23.29
CA ASP A 82 -27.92 -3.08 -22.52
C ASP A 82 -27.56 -1.72 -21.90
N LEU A 83 -27.70 -0.63 -22.66
CA LEU A 83 -27.53 0.72 -22.10
C LEU A 83 -28.51 1.01 -20.97
N TYR A 84 -29.74 0.53 -21.08
CA TYR A 84 -30.75 0.71 -20.05
C TYR A 84 -30.41 -0.11 -18.79
N GLN A 85 -29.97 -1.36 -18.93
CA GLN A 85 -29.51 -2.19 -17.82
C GLN A 85 -28.27 -1.60 -17.13
N SER A 86 -27.30 -1.10 -17.89
CA SER A 86 -26.10 -0.46 -17.33
C SER A 86 -26.44 0.81 -16.54
N ARG A 87 -27.38 1.64 -17.03
CA ARG A 87 -27.87 2.82 -16.30
C ARG A 87 -28.55 2.44 -14.98
N LEU A 88 -29.35 1.37 -14.97
CA LEU A 88 -29.98 0.87 -13.74
C LEU A 88 -28.95 0.38 -12.71
N GLN A 89 -27.92 -0.34 -13.17
CA GLN A 89 -26.83 -0.78 -12.29
C GLN A 89 -26.05 0.40 -11.69
N LEU A 90 -25.78 1.44 -12.49
CA LEU A 90 -25.13 2.65 -11.99
C LEU A 90 -25.97 3.37 -10.94
N THR A 91 -27.29 3.45 -11.15
CA THR A 91 -28.18 4.05 -10.13
C THR A 91 -28.21 3.25 -8.84
N ALA A 92 -28.24 1.92 -8.92
CA ALA A 92 -28.21 1.04 -7.74
C ALA A 92 -26.86 1.13 -6.98
N LEU A 93 -25.75 1.19 -7.72
CA LEU A 93 -24.42 1.37 -7.12
C LEU A 93 -24.26 2.75 -6.47
N GLN A 94 -24.78 3.80 -7.12
CA GLN A 94 -24.74 5.15 -6.59
C GLN A 94 -25.57 5.28 -5.31
N GLU A 95 -26.68 4.56 -5.22
CA GLU A 95 -27.47 4.44 -3.99
C GLU A 95 -26.68 3.76 -2.87
N GLN A 96 -26.04 2.60 -3.13
CA GLN A 96 -25.20 1.91 -2.15
C GLN A 96 -24.02 2.75 -1.66
N LEU A 97 -23.37 3.48 -2.56
CA LEU A 97 -22.29 4.40 -2.19
C LEU A 97 -22.79 5.51 -1.27
N SER A 98 -23.98 6.05 -1.53
CA SER A 98 -24.56 7.12 -0.69
C SER A 98 -24.84 6.63 0.73
N LEU A 99 -25.27 5.38 0.90
CA LEU A 99 -25.51 4.77 2.21
C LEU A 99 -24.19 4.56 2.97
N THR A 100 -23.19 3.97 2.30
CA THR A 100 -21.86 3.75 2.88
C THR A 100 -21.20 5.06 3.29
N GLN A 101 -21.34 6.11 2.46
CA GLN A 101 -20.83 7.45 2.78
C GLN A 101 -21.51 8.04 4.01
N ARG A 102 -22.82 7.85 4.19
CA ARG A 102 -23.55 8.30 5.38
C ARG A 102 -23.08 7.57 6.64
N GLU A 103 -22.94 6.26 6.59
CA GLU A 103 -22.43 5.48 7.72
C GLU A 103 -21.04 5.96 8.15
N HIS A 104 -20.16 6.18 7.18
CA HIS A 104 -18.82 6.69 7.44
C HIS A 104 -18.84 8.13 8.02
N GLN A 105 -19.80 8.97 7.62
CA GLN A 105 -19.97 10.30 8.22
C GLN A 105 -20.46 10.21 9.67
N LEU A 106 -21.40 9.33 9.98
CA LEU A 106 -21.90 9.12 11.34
C LEU A 106 -20.78 8.57 12.25
N ALA A 107 -20.03 7.57 11.79
CA ALA A 107 -18.88 7.04 12.52
C ALA A 107 -17.82 8.10 12.80
N LYS A 108 -17.59 9.03 11.85
CA LYS A 108 -16.70 10.17 12.06
C LYS A 108 -17.25 11.15 13.10
N GLN A 109 -18.55 11.43 13.09
CA GLN A 109 -19.17 12.32 14.09
C GLN A 109 -19.11 11.71 15.48
N GLU A 110 -19.34 10.40 15.61
CA GLU A 110 -19.19 9.68 16.87
C GLU A 110 -17.74 9.75 17.37
N LEU A 111 -16.77 9.52 16.48
CA LEU A 111 -15.36 9.67 16.80
C LEU A 111 -15.00 11.12 17.22
N GLU A 112 -15.54 12.13 16.55
CA GLU A 112 -15.37 13.54 16.91
C GLU A 112 -15.99 13.84 18.28
N GLY A 113 -17.17 13.29 18.58
CA GLY A 113 -17.81 13.39 19.89
C GLY A 113 -16.94 12.80 20.99
N LEU A 114 -16.41 11.59 20.78
CA LEU A 114 -15.48 10.93 21.71
C LEU A 114 -14.16 11.70 21.89
N LYS A 115 -13.69 12.42 20.88
CA LYS A 115 -12.51 13.30 20.99
C LYS A 115 -12.80 14.60 21.73
N SER A 116 -14.01 15.14 21.61
CA SER A 116 -14.43 16.40 22.25
C SER A 116 -14.63 16.25 23.77
N ASP A 117 -14.93 15.03 24.23
CA ASP A 117 -14.86 14.66 25.64
C ASP A 117 -13.38 14.40 26.00
N GLY A 118 -12.56 15.44 25.83
CA GLY A 118 -11.17 15.43 26.24
C GLY A 118 -11.06 14.98 27.69
N PRO A 119 -9.98 14.29 28.08
CA PRO A 119 -9.82 13.81 29.45
C PRO A 119 -10.10 14.97 30.40
N ARG A 120 -11.13 14.83 31.25
CA ARG A 120 -11.33 15.72 32.40
C ARG A 120 -10.14 15.53 33.31
N VAL A 121 -9.05 16.22 33.00
CA VAL A 121 -7.90 16.34 33.87
C VAL A 121 -8.39 17.12 35.08
N LEU A 122 -8.68 16.40 36.16
CA LEU A 122 -8.74 16.97 37.48
C LEU A 122 -7.36 17.62 37.67
N SER A 123 -7.28 18.95 37.63
CA SER A 123 -6.06 19.72 37.90
C SER A 123 -5.68 19.54 39.37
N THR A 124 -5.25 18.34 39.71
CA THR A 124 -4.38 18.12 40.85
C THR A 124 -3.09 18.81 40.48
N PHE A 125 -2.64 19.73 41.33
CA PHE A 125 -1.29 20.26 41.29
C PHE A 125 -0.34 19.08 41.49
N LEU A 126 -0.05 18.38 40.40
CA LEU A 126 1.04 17.43 40.31
C LEU A 126 2.30 18.29 40.34
N ASP A 127 2.92 18.27 41.51
CA ASP A 127 4.26 18.77 41.73
C ASP A 127 5.15 18.20 40.62
N THR A 128 5.48 19.03 39.62
CA THR A 128 6.34 18.66 38.51
C THR A 128 7.75 18.53 39.06
N GLN A 129 8.04 17.40 39.69
CA GLN A 129 9.37 16.82 39.65
C GLN A 129 9.70 16.60 38.15
N PRO A 130 10.92 16.90 37.70
CA PRO A 130 11.27 16.83 36.29
C PRO A 130 11.12 15.39 35.84
N ASP A 131 10.03 15.08 35.15
CA ASP A 131 9.78 13.78 34.57
C ASP A 131 10.78 13.61 33.43
N GLN A 132 11.94 13.03 33.75
CA GLN A 132 13.03 12.67 32.84
C GLN A 132 12.55 11.56 31.89
N SER A 133 11.63 11.93 31.01
CA SER A 133 11.12 11.13 29.91
C SER A 133 12.10 11.08 28.75
N CYS A 134 13.40 10.84 29.00
CA CYS A 134 14.38 10.76 27.91
C CYS A 134 14.30 9.42 27.16
N CYS A 135 13.81 8.39 27.86
CA CYS A 135 14.24 7.03 27.56
C CYS A 135 13.15 5.96 27.81
N ASP A 136 11.89 6.41 27.95
CA ASP A 136 10.76 5.48 28.01
C ASP A 136 10.54 4.80 26.66
N ASN A 137 10.19 3.52 26.69
CA ASN A 137 9.93 2.69 25.51
C ASN A 137 11.13 2.52 24.55
N THR A 138 12.37 2.63 25.05
CA THR A 138 13.58 2.31 24.26
C THR A 138 13.62 0.82 23.91
N VAL A 139 13.86 0.50 22.63
CA VAL A 139 13.92 -0.88 22.12
C VAL A 139 15.27 -1.14 21.47
N LEU A 140 15.91 -2.24 21.86
CA LEU A 140 17.14 -2.76 21.27
C LEU A 140 16.90 -4.18 20.75
N SER A 141 17.39 -4.50 19.54
CA SER A 141 17.32 -5.83 18.96
C SER A 141 18.73 -6.41 18.81
N ILE A 142 18.93 -7.61 19.36
CA ILE A 142 20.21 -8.32 19.39
C ILE A 142 20.08 -9.56 18.52
N HIS A 143 20.96 -9.72 17.54
CA HIS A 143 20.93 -10.88 16.64
C HIS A 143 21.92 -11.95 17.07
N PHE A 144 21.57 -13.21 16.79
CA PHE A 144 22.33 -14.38 17.21
C PHE A 144 22.73 -15.25 16.04
N ARG A 145 23.90 -15.88 16.17
CA ARG A 145 24.33 -16.97 15.28
C ARG A 145 23.39 -18.16 15.38
N THR A 146 23.32 -18.94 14.31
CA THR A 146 22.52 -20.17 14.24
C THR A 146 22.91 -21.14 15.36
N GLY A 147 21.91 -21.65 16.08
CA GLY A 147 22.11 -22.59 17.20
C GLY A 147 22.83 -22.03 18.43
N SER A 148 23.17 -20.73 18.45
CA SER A 148 23.89 -20.09 19.56
C SER A 148 22.97 -19.22 20.42
N SER A 149 23.29 -19.17 21.72
CA SER A 149 22.74 -18.18 22.67
C SER A 149 23.80 -17.23 23.22
N THR A 150 25.02 -17.26 22.67
CA THR A 150 26.09 -16.35 23.06
C THR A 150 25.86 -14.97 22.45
N ILE A 151 26.00 -13.94 23.27
CA ILE A 151 25.97 -12.54 22.82
C ILE A 151 27.30 -12.24 22.16
N GLU A 152 27.26 -11.67 20.95
CA GLU A 152 28.47 -11.26 20.23
C GLU A 152 29.02 -9.96 20.83
N THR A 153 30.35 -9.83 20.91
CA THR A 153 31.04 -8.71 21.59
C THR A 153 30.63 -7.33 21.08
N HIS A 154 30.29 -7.19 19.80
CA HIS A 154 29.87 -5.90 19.24
C HIS A 154 28.53 -5.37 19.79
N TYR A 155 27.75 -6.20 20.50
CA TYR A 155 26.54 -5.77 21.20
C TYR A 155 26.80 -5.30 22.63
N GLU A 156 27.97 -5.55 23.20
CA GLU A 156 28.26 -5.24 24.60
C GLU A 156 28.16 -3.74 24.88
N GLU A 157 28.76 -2.88 24.04
CA GLU A 157 28.70 -1.42 24.19
C GLU A 157 27.25 -0.88 24.14
N GLN A 158 26.41 -1.45 23.27
CA GLN A 158 25.01 -1.05 23.12
C GLN A 158 24.16 -1.49 24.32
N LEU A 159 24.45 -2.68 24.85
CA LEU A 159 23.82 -3.20 26.05
C LEU A 159 24.24 -2.43 27.30
N GLU A 160 25.52 -2.06 27.43
CA GLU A 160 26.05 -1.20 28.49
C GLU A 160 25.39 0.18 28.47
N SER A 161 25.27 0.79 27.28
CA SER A 161 24.55 2.05 27.12
C SER A 161 23.10 1.94 27.61
N LEU A 162 22.43 0.81 27.39
CA LEU A 162 21.07 0.58 27.88
C LEU A 162 21.03 0.36 29.39
N VAL A 163 22.08 -0.23 29.99
CA VAL A 163 22.24 -0.30 31.45
C VAL A 163 22.37 1.10 32.05
N ASP A 164 23.21 1.96 31.47
CA ASP A 164 23.42 3.33 31.94
C ASP A 164 22.12 4.14 31.93
N ILE A 165 21.29 3.95 30.91
CA ILE A 165 19.96 4.53 30.84
C ILE A 165 19.05 3.94 31.92
N ALA A 166 19.05 2.61 32.07
CA ALA A 166 18.19 1.91 33.02
C ALA A 166 18.50 2.29 34.48
N THR A 167 19.77 2.51 34.84
CA THR A 167 20.17 2.93 36.20
C THR A 167 19.71 4.34 36.55
N GLN A 168 19.50 5.21 35.56
CA GLN A 168 18.95 6.55 35.76
C GLN A 168 17.43 6.57 35.95
N MET A 169 16.76 5.43 35.78
CA MET A 169 15.29 5.31 35.85
C MET A 169 14.86 4.54 37.12
N PRO A 170 14.40 5.22 38.19
CA PRO A 170 14.12 4.59 39.49
C PRO A 170 13.01 3.53 39.47
N ARG A 171 12.12 3.57 38.48
CA ARG A 171 10.95 2.68 38.35
C ARG A 171 10.95 1.88 37.05
N MET A 172 12.11 1.63 36.45
CA MET A 172 12.16 0.94 35.16
C MET A 172 11.78 -0.54 35.21
N ASN A 173 11.30 -1.03 34.07
CA ASN A 173 11.11 -2.45 33.78
C ASN A 173 11.77 -2.79 32.43
N LEU A 174 12.53 -3.88 32.40
CA LEU A 174 13.11 -4.46 31.20
C LEU A 174 12.29 -5.67 30.76
N GLU A 175 11.72 -5.61 29.56
CA GLU A 175 11.08 -6.73 28.90
C GLU A 175 12.04 -7.33 27.86
N ILE A 176 12.43 -8.59 28.06
CA ILE A 176 13.38 -9.31 27.20
C ILE A 176 12.63 -10.45 26.52
N THR A 177 12.49 -10.37 25.20
CA THR A 177 11.75 -11.37 24.43
C THR A 177 12.63 -12.04 23.39
N GLY A 178 12.72 -13.36 23.46
CA GLY A 178 13.55 -14.17 22.57
C GLY A 178 12.77 -14.81 21.44
N TYR A 179 13.41 -14.89 20.28
CA TYR A 179 12.90 -15.49 19.06
C TYR A 179 13.95 -16.43 18.45
N ALA A 180 13.48 -17.36 17.63
CA ALA A 180 14.28 -18.27 16.83
C ALA A 180 13.77 -18.25 15.39
N ASP A 181 14.64 -18.62 14.44
CA ASP A 181 14.22 -18.86 13.07
C ASP A 181 13.38 -20.14 12.97
N ARG A 182 12.68 -20.30 11.85
CA ARG A 182 11.79 -21.45 11.59
C ARG A 182 12.54 -22.73 11.21
N ASN A 183 13.86 -22.73 11.33
CA ASN A 183 14.70 -23.85 10.96
C ASN A 183 14.76 -24.87 12.09
N GLY A 184 14.42 -26.13 11.78
CA GLY A 184 14.56 -27.23 12.72
C GLY A 184 13.27 -27.56 13.46
N ASN A 185 13.39 -27.88 14.75
CA ASN A 185 12.28 -28.39 15.56
C ASN A 185 11.74 -27.30 16.48
N THR A 186 10.42 -27.14 16.51
CA THR A 186 9.70 -26.12 17.28
C THR A 186 10.06 -26.09 18.77
N GLU A 187 10.16 -27.26 19.43
CA GLU A 187 10.52 -27.33 20.85
C GLU A 187 11.98 -26.89 21.08
N LYS A 188 12.90 -27.31 20.20
CA LYS A 188 14.30 -26.86 20.23
C LYS A 188 14.40 -25.34 20.01
N ASN A 189 13.59 -24.79 19.10
CA ASN A 189 13.56 -23.37 18.79
C ASN A 189 13.01 -22.55 19.96
N LEU A 190 11.96 -23.05 20.63
CA LEU A 190 11.46 -22.46 21.87
C LEU A 190 12.53 -22.48 22.97
N MET A 191 13.19 -23.61 23.20
CA MET A 191 14.27 -23.71 24.19
C MET A 191 15.46 -22.82 23.86
N LEU A 192 15.85 -22.71 22.59
CA LEU A 192 16.93 -21.83 22.14
C LEU A 192 16.59 -20.36 22.36
N SER A 193 15.38 -19.94 21.99
CA SER A 193 14.91 -18.57 22.26
C SER A 193 14.90 -18.23 23.75
N ARG A 194 14.53 -19.19 24.62
CA ARG A 194 14.60 -19.03 26.08
C ARG A 194 16.03 -18.86 26.58
N ARG A 195 16.97 -19.68 26.09
CA ARG A 195 18.40 -19.55 26.45
C ARG A 195 18.99 -18.21 26.02
N ARG A 196 18.59 -17.69 24.85
CA ARG A 196 18.99 -16.35 24.39
C ARG A 196 18.46 -15.26 25.31
N SER A 197 17.16 -15.27 25.63
CA SER A 197 16.58 -14.32 26.60
C SER A 197 17.28 -14.39 27.96
N GLU A 198 17.60 -15.60 28.45
CA GLU A 198 18.28 -15.77 29.73
C GLU A 198 19.73 -15.26 29.68
N SER A 199 20.42 -15.42 28.55
CA SER A 199 21.80 -14.91 28.37
C SER A 199 21.81 -13.38 28.43
N VAL A 200 20.84 -12.73 27.78
CA VAL A 200 20.68 -11.26 27.84
C VAL A 200 20.24 -10.81 29.23
N LYS A 201 19.32 -11.53 29.87
CA LYS A 201 18.96 -11.26 31.28
C LYS A 201 20.17 -11.35 32.20
N GLN A 202 21.01 -12.38 32.05
CA GLN A 202 22.21 -12.55 32.85
C GLN A 202 23.20 -11.41 32.63
N PHE A 203 23.32 -10.89 31.40
CA PHE A 203 24.11 -9.70 31.10
C PHE A 203 23.63 -8.50 31.93
N PHE A 204 22.33 -8.18 31.93
CA PHE A 204 21.79 -7.07 32.73
C PHE A 204 21.97 -7.28 34.24
N ARG A 205 21.77 -8.52 34.71
CA ARG A 205 21.99 -8.86 36.13
C ARG A 205 23.43 -8.68 36.57
N ASN A 206 24.39 -9.09 35.74
CA ASN A 206 25.82 -8.93 36.01
C ASN A 206 26.21 -7.45 36.08
N ASN A 207 25.47 -6.58 35.39
CA ASN A 207 25.66 -5.13 35.39
C ASN A 207 24.76 -4.40 36.41
N GLY A 208 24.26 -5.10 37.43
CA GLY A 208 23.59 -4.49 38.58
C GLY A 208 22.08 -4.25 38.43
N ILE A 209 21.45 -4.74 37.37
CA ILE A 209 19.99 -4.68 37.25
C ILE A 209 19.33 -5.81 38.05
N GLU A 210 18.45 -5.42 38.98
CA GLU A 210 17.71 -6.35 39.83
C GLU A 210 16.77 -7.27 39.03
N ASN A 211 16.68 -8.54 39.45
CA ASN A 211 15.84 -9.54 38.78
C ASN A 211 14.35 -9.16 38.81
N THR A 212 13.89 -8.43 39.81
CA THR A 212 12.50 -7.96 39.92
C THR A 212 12.12 -6.94 38.86
N SER A 213 13.11 -6.27 38.26
CA SER A 213 12.91 -5.30 37.18
C SER A 213 12.96 -5.93 35.79
N ILE A 214 13.25 -7.24 35.68
CA ILE A 214 13.42 -7.92 34.39
C ILE A 214 12.32 -8.97 34.19
N THR A 215 11.58 -8.84 33.09
CA THR A 215 10.62 -9.83 32.61
C THR A 215 11.16 -10.51 31.36
N THR A 216 11.14 -11.85 31.32
CA THR A 216 11.60 -12.61 30.16
C THR A 216 10.48 -13.40 29.51
N SER A 217 10.42 -13.33 28.18
CA SER A 217 9.52 -14.11 27.33
C SER A 217 10.30 -14.82 26.22
N ALA A 218 9.72 -15.88 25.67
CA ALA A 218 10.31 -16.67 24.60
C ALA A 218 9.20 -17.21 23.69
N TYR A 219 9.30 -16.94 22.40
CA TYR A 219 8.29 -17.34 21.41
C TYR A 219 8.75 -18.47 20.48
N GLY A 220 10.03 -18.86 20.54
CA GLY A 220 10.62 -19.73 19.52
C GLY A 220 10.42 -19.15 18.14
N GLU A 221 9.91 -19.96 17.21
CA GLU A 221 9.66 -19.59 15.81
C GLU A 221 8.24 -19.04 15.56
N ALA A 222 7.39 -18.97 16.59
CA ALA A 222 5.94 -18.70 16.42
C ALA A 222 5.59 -17.25 16.02
N ARG A 223 6.57 -16.34 16.00
CA ARG A 223 6.39 -14.91 15.74
C ARG A 223 7.46 -14.41 14.75
N PRO A 224 7.46 -14.91 13.50
CA PRO A 224 8.41 -14.45 12.49
C PRO A 224 8.14 -12.99 12.12
N LEU A 225 9.17 -12.25 11.74
CA LEU A 225 9.02 -10.86 11.26
C LEU A 225 8.29 -10.81 9.93
N GLU A 226 8.54 -11.79 9.08
CA GLU A 226 7.95 -11.90 7.76
C GLU A 226 7.26 -13.25 7.58
N VAL A 227 6.15 -13.23 6.84
CA VAL A 227 5.37 -14.44 6.54
C VAL A 227 6.19 -15.40 5.69
N ASN A 228 6.91 -14.89 4.69
CA ASN A 228 7.74 -15.69 3.80
C ASN A 228 9.08 -16.02 4.45
N GLN A 229 9.59 -17.23 4.22
CA GLN A 229 10.87 -17.68 4.76
C GLN A 229 11.96 -17.60 3.70
N ASN A 230 13.07 -16.96 4.04
CA ASN A 230 14.33 -17.02 3.30
C ASN A 230 15.53 -16.85 4.26
N PHE A 231 16.74 -16.96 3.74
CA PHE A 231 17.97 -16.87 4.54
C PHE A 231 18.13 -15.53 5.28
N GLU A 232 17.71 -14.42 4.67
CA GLU A 232 17.78 -13.08 5.27
C GLU A 232 16.75 -12.94 6.40
N THR A 233 15.50 -13.35 6.16
CA THR A 233 14.45 -13.30 7.20
C THR A 233 14.81 -14.16 8.41
N ASP A 234 15.39 -15.34 8.17
CA ASP A 234 15.85 -16.21 9.25
C ASP A 234 16.95 -15.54 10.10
N PHE A 235 17.82 -14.74 9.50
CA PHE A 235 18.79 -13.95 10.26
C PHE A 235 18.11 -12.94 11.20
N PHE A 236 17.11 -12.21 10.71
CA PHE A 236 16.38 -11.26 11.54
C PHE A 236 15.46 -11.95 12.57
N ASP A 237 15.05 -13.19 12.33
CA ASP A 237 14.26 -14.00 13.27
C ASP A 237 15.07 -14.56 14.43
N ARG A 238 16.39 -14.76 14.26
CA ARG A 238 17.30 -15.10 15.36
C ARG A 238 17.64 -13.87 16.19
N ARG A 239 16.67 -13.35 16.94
CA ARG A 239 16.84 -12.13 17.75
C ARG A 239 16.36 -12.26 19.19
N VAL A 240 16.87 -11.37 20.03
CA VAL A 240 16.26 -11.00 21.31
C VAL A 240 15.95 -9.52 21.25
N VAL A 241 14.71 -9.17 21.59
CA VAL A 241 14.27 -7.78 21.71
C VAL A 241 14.28 -7.41 23.18
N VAL A 242 15.01 -6.36 23.53
CA VAL A 242 15.06 -5.76 24.86
C VAL A 242 14.30 -4.46 24.81
N LYS A 243 13.32 -4.30 25.70
CA LYS A 243 12.48 -3.12 25.77
C LYS A 243 12.53 -2.54 27.18
N LEU A 244 13.01 -1.31 27.29
CA LEU A 244 13.02 -0.54 28.51
C LEU A 244 11.70 0.25 28.63
N GLN A 245 11.04 0.16 29.78
CA GLN A 245 9.78 0.83 30.05
C GLN A 245 9.86 1.54 31.40
N ASP A 246 9.27 2.72 31.51
CA ASP A 246 9.06 3.35 32.80
C ASP A 246 7.82 2.74 33.49
N GLY A 247 8.04 2.04 34.60
CA GLY A 247 6.99 1.45 35.43
C GLY A 247 6.10 2.50 36.11
N SER A 248 6.49 3.77 36.13
CA SER A 248 5.63 4.88 36.55
C SER A 248 4.50 5.14 35.55
N LYS A 249 4.76 4.90 34.25
CA LYS A 249 3.85 5.07 33.13
C LYS A 249 3.19 3.75 32.73
N ARG A 250 2.91 2.86 33.69
CA ARG A 250 2.02 1.72 33.46
C ARG A 250 0.64 2.28 33.07
N TYR A 251 0.49 2.56 31.78
CA TYR A 251 -0.65 3.24 31.21
C TYR A 251 -1.92 2.55 31.71
N LEU A 252 -2.92 3.35 32.05
CA LEU A 252 -4.29 2.96 32.37
C LEU A 252 -5.00 2.28 31.19
N THR A 253 -4.27 1.67 30.26
CA THR A 253 -4.75 0.87 29.15
C THR A 253 -4.96 -0.59 29.57
N ARG A 254 -5.62 -0.80 30.72
CA ARG A 254 -6.43 -2.01 30.87
C ARG A 254 -7.56 -1.85 29.85
N ASN A 255 -7.40 -2.53 28.71
CA ASN A 255 -8.45 -2.70 27.71
C ASN A 255 -9.77 -3.08 28.43
N PRO A 256 -10.87 -2.32 28.28
CA PRO A 256 -12.13 -2.63 28.96
C PRO A 256 -12.81 -3.89 28.43
N ASP A 257 -12.35 -4.46 27.32
CA ASP A 257 -13.00 -5.61 26.70
C ASP A 257 -12.36 -6.93 27.15
N ARG A 258 -12.68 -7.31 28.39
CA ARG A 258 -12.74 -8.71 28.82
C ARG A 258 -13.89 -8.90 29.80
N GLU A 259 -15.08 -9.02 29.23
CA GLU A 259 -16.14 -9.92 29.72
C GLU A 259 -16.45 -10.94 28.61
#